data_AF-A0A7S7J2J9-F1
#
_entry.id   AF-A0A7S7J2J9-F1
#
_cell.length_a   1.000
_cell.length_b   1.000
_cell.length_c   1.000
_cell.angle_alpha   90.00
_cell.angle_beta   90.00
_cell.angle_gamma   90.00
#
_symmetry.space_group_name_H-M   'P 1'
#
loop_
_entity.id
_entity.type
_entity.pdbx_description
1 polymer ?
#
loop_
_entity_poly.entity_id
_entity_poly.type
_entity_poly.pdbx_seq_one_letter_code
_entity_poly.pdbx_strand_id
1 'polypeptide(L)'
;MKIKKVIVVVSTLIFVLSMSVNAFANESDGTASVKEGSKAVAVQEKVKEKKAELQEKKGAASDFRAAVKEERDGVKEKRDLNRSLRQENTALRKELTAGIKAQKEAGIILDEETAAKLAAYSEELQSVTAELKSTKGDIKEIAAEKKEALKALDYEAMEAAFAEIGSIQEDRNDALIRINSLLKEMIALVQE
;
A
#
# COMPACT_ATOMS: atom_id res chain seq x y z
N MET A 1 -23.55 8.90 0.07
CA MET A 1 -22.12 8.67 -0.26
C MET A 1 -22.01 7.41 -1.11
N LYS A 2 -21.53 7.53 -2.35
CA LYS A 2 -21.43 6.42 -3.30
C LYS A 2 -20.11 5.69 -3.07
N ILE A 3 -20.17 4.48 -2.50
CA ILE A 3 -19.01 3.60 -2.29
C ILE A 3 -18.56 3.07 -3.66
N LYS A 4 -17.33 3.41 -4.06
CA LYS A 4 -16.70 2.99 -5.30
C LYS A 4 -16.15 1.56 -5.16
N LYS A 5 -16.81 0.65 -5.88
CA LYS A 5 -16.38 -0.65 -6.45
C LYS A 5 -15.06 -1.24 -5.93
N VAL A 6 -15.19 -2.34 -5.16
CA VAL A 6 -14.15 -3.36 -4.97
C VAL A 6 -14.06 -4.16 -6.27
N ILE A 7 -12.88 -4.21 -6.89
CA ILE A 7 -12.60 -5.13 -7.99
C ILE A 7 -11.95 -6.36 -7.35
N VAL A 8 -12.78 -7.38 -7.10
CA VAL A 8 -12.34 -8.76 -6.90
C VAL A 8 -12.33 -9.41 -8.28
N VAL A 9 -11.15 -9.66 -8.86
CA VAL A 9 -11.05 -10.54 -10.03
C VAL A 9 -10.71 -11.94 -9.51
N VAL A 10 -11.76 -12.70 -9.25
CA VAL A 10 -11.74 -14.13 -9.01
C VAL A 10 -12.48 -14.78 -10.18
N SER A 11 -11.88 -15.84 -10.73
CA SER A 11 -12.47 -16.84 -11.62
C SER A 11 -12.64 -16.49 -13.10
N THR A 12 -11.74 -17.06 -13.91
CA THR A 12 -12.15 -17.66 -15.20
C THR A 12 -11.91 -19.17 -15.12
N LEU A 13 -12.88 -19.84 -14.51
CA LEU A 13 -13.04 -21.28 -14.54
C LEU A 13 -13.69 -21.61 -15.89
N ILE A 14 -12.93 -22.09 -16.87
CA ILE A 14 -13.52 -22.63 -18.11
C ILE A 14 -13.84 -24.09 -17.84
N PHE A 15 -15.10 -24.33 -17.47
CA PHE A 15 -15.74 -25.63 -17.50
C PHE A 15 -16.72 -25.62 -18.67
N VAL A 16 -16.33 -26.22 -19.79
CA VAL A 16 -17.29 -26.76 -20.77
C VAL A 16 -16.85 -28.18 -21.06
N LEU A 17 -17.37 -29.10 -20.26
CA LEU A 17 -17.48 -30.51 -20.61
C LEU A 17 -18.80 -30.70 -21.38
N SER A 18 -18.67 -31.31 -22.56
CA SER A 18 -19.58 -32.27 -23.18
C SER A 18 -21.09 -31.99 -23.21
N MET A 19 -21.63 -31.87 -24.43
CA MET A 19 -22.85 -32.61 -24.78
C MET A 19 -22.75 -33.24 -26.17
N SER A 20 -22.88 -34.57 -26.14
CA SER A 20 -23.54 -35.47 -27.10
C SER A 20 -22.96 -35.68 -28.51
N VAL A 21 -22.54 -36.93 -28.68
CA VAL A 21 -22.39 -37.73 -29.90
C VAL A 21 -23.69 -37.72 -30.72
N ASN A 22 -23.58 -37.62 -32.05
CA ASN A 22 -24.47 -38.34 -32.95
C ASN A 22 -23.68 -38.87 -34.15
N ALA A 23 -23.92 -40.14 -34.43
CA ALA A 23 -23.28 -40.96 -35.43
C ALA A 23 -23.57 -40.48 -36.85
N PHE A 24 -22.52 -40.42 -37.68
CA PHE A 24 -22.62 -40.76 -39.09
C PHE A 24 -21.48 -41.72 -39.41
N ALA A 25 -21.86 -42.98 -39.62
CA ALA A 25 -21.06 -43.93 -40.36
C ALA A 25 -20.87 -43.38 -41.78
N ASN A 26 -19.61 -43.20 -42.18
CA ASN A 26 -19.23 -43.22 -43.58
C ASN A 26 -17.82 -43.79 -43.67
N GLU A 27 -17.66 -44.81 -44.50
CA GLU A 27 -16.39 -45.47 -44.77
C GLU A 27 -15.33 -44.44 -45.18
N SER A 28 -14.23 -44.36 -44.44
CA SER A 28 -12.97 -43.86 -44.97
C SER A 28 -11.80 -44.31 -44.09
N ASP A 29 -10.83 -44.95 -44.74
CA ASP A 29 -9.43 -45.14 -44.39
C ASP A 29 -9.01 -45.15 -42.92
N GLY A 30 -8.48 -46.30 -42.48
CA GLY A 30 -7.84 -46.56 -41.18
C GLY A 30 -6.56 -45.76 -40.88
N THR A 31 -6.38 -44.58 -41.48
CA THR A 31 -5.28 -43.64 -41.21
C THR A 31 -5.72 -42.40 -40.41
N ALA A 32 -7.02 -42.16 -40.21
CA ALA A 32 -7.54 -41.00 -39.46
C ALA A 32 -7.56 -41.19 -37.93
N SER A 33 -7.86 -42.39 -37.41
CA SER A 33 -8.03 -42.61 -35.96
C SER A 33 -6.72 -42.52 -35.16
N VAL A 34 -5.58 -42.83 -35.79
CA VAL A 34 -4.24 -42.72 -35.17
C VAL A 34 -3.82 -41.24 -35.01
N LYS A 35 -4.26 -40.35 -35.89
CA LYS A 35 -4.00 -38.89 -35.79
C LYS A 35 -4.85 -38.19 -34.74
N GLU A 36 -6.05 -38.69 -34.44
CA GLU A 36 -6.90 -38.12 -33.37
C GLU A 36 -6.50 -38.62 -31.97
N GLY A 37 -6.15 -39.90 -31.83
CA GLY A 37 -5.62 -40.45 -30.57
C GLY A 37 -4.30 -39.80 -30.14
N SER A 38 -3.39 -39.54 -31.09
CA SER A 38 -2.11 -38.85 -30.81
C SER A 38 -2.29 -37.38 -30.43
N LYS A 39 -3.28 -36.68 -31.00
CA LYS A 39 -3.62 -35.30 -30.59
C LYS A 39 -4.25 -35.24 -29.19
N ALA A 40 -5.12 -36.20 -28.85
CA ALA A 40 -5.74 -36.26 -27.52
C ALA A 40 -4.70 -36.52 -26.42
N VAL A 41 -3.75 -37.43 -26.66
CA VAL A 41 -2.63 -37.71 -25.74
C VAL A 41 -1.71 -36.49 -25.58
N ALA A 42 -1.34 -35.82 -26.68
CA ALA A 42 -0.51 -34.61 -26.64
C ALA A 42 -1.20 -33.44 -25.91
N VAL A 43 -2.52 -33.29 -26.02
CA VAL A 43 -3.28 -32.30 -25.25
C VAL A 43 -3.30 -32.67 -23.76
N GLN A 44 -3.46 -33.95 -23.43
CA GLN A 44 -3.50 -34.42 -22.04
C GLN A 44 -2.15 -34.24 -21.33
N GLU A 45 -1.03 -34.49 -22.02
CA GLU A 45 0.32 -34.22 -21.53
C GLU A 45 0.54 -32.72 -21.31
N LYS A 46 0.18 -31.86 -22.27
CA LYS A 46 0.27 -30.39 -22.12
C LYS A 46 -0.57 -29.86 -20.97
N VAL A 47 -1.75 -30.45 -20.71
CA VAL A 47 -2.59 -30.07 -19.56
C VAL A 47 -1.94 -30.50 -18.24
N LYS A 48 -1.32 -31.68 -18.18
CA LYS A 48 -0.59 -32.14 -16.99
C LYS A 48 0.64 -31.26 -16.72
N GLU A 49 1.41 -30.94 -17.75
CA GLU A 49 2.57 -30.05 -17.68
C GLU A 49 2.18 -28.66 -17.17
N LYS A 50 1.15 -28.04 -17.76
CA LYS A 50 0.62 -26.75 -17.29
C LYS A 50 0.09 -26.79 -15.86
N LYS A 51 -0.52 -27.90 -15.43
CA LYS A 51 -0.98 -28.05 -14.04
C LYS A 51 0.20 -28.14 -13.07
N ALA A 52 1.25 -28.88 -13.43
CA ALA A 52 2.47 -28.98 -12.64
C ALA A 52 3.17 -27.61 -12.53
N GLU A 53 3.38 -26.91 -13.66
CA GLU A 53 3.95 -25.57 -13.70
C GLU A 53 3.16 -24.57 -12.84
N LEU A 54 1.82 -24.66 -12.88
CA LEU A 54 0.97 -23.80 -12.05
C LEU A 54 1.10 -24.12 -10.55
N GLN A 55 1.23 -25.39 -10.17
CA GLN A 55 1.43 -25.78 -8.78
C GLN A 55 2.78 -25.28 -8.25
N GLU A 56 3.84 -25.43 -9.04
CA GLU A 56 5.17 -24.93 -8.70
C GLU A 56 5.17 -23.40 -8.52
N LYS A 57 4.58 -22.67 -9.47
CA LYS A 57 4.43 -21.20 -9.37
C LYS A 57 3.63 -20.78 -8.14
N LYS A 58 2.61 -21.56 -7.74
CA LYS A 58 1.84 -21.30 -6.52
C LYS A 58 2.67 -21.52 -5.26
N GLY A 59 3.50 -22.57 -5.23
CA GLY A 59 4.43 -22.84 -4.14
C GLY A 59 5.41 -21.69 -3.97
N ALA A 60 6.14 -21.34 -5.04
CA ALA A 60 7.11 -20.25 -5.03
C ALA A 60 6.49 -18.90 -4.60
N ALA A 61 5.28 -18.58 -5.09
CA ALA A 61 4.58 -17.36 -4.68
C ALA A 61 4.13 -17.39 -3.21
N SER A 62 3.83 -18.57 -2.65
CA SER A 62 3.49 -18.72 -1.24
C SER A 62 4.71 -18.47 -0.36
N ASP A 63 5.84 -19.09 -0.70
CA ASP A 63 7.08 -18.98 0.06
C ASP A 63 7.61 -17.54 0.02
N PHE A 64 7.59 -16.92 -1.16
CA PHE A 64 7.92 -15.51 -1.33
C PHE A 64 7.05 -14.60 -0.46
N ARG A 65 5.73 -14.83 -0.40
CA ARG A 65 4.83 -14.02 0.45
C ARG A 65 5.08 -14.21 1.93
N ALA A 66 5.48 -15.41 2.34
CA ALA A 66 5.84 -15.69 3.72
C ALA A 66 7.15 -14.98 4.08
N ALA A 67 8.12 -15.00 3.17
CA ALA A 67 9.40 -14.35 3.35
C ALA A 67 9.28 -12.83 3.53
N VAL A 68 8.50 -12.13 2.69
CA VAL A 68 8.36 -10.66 2.77
C VAL A 68 7.29 -10.17 3.77
N LYS A 69 6.75 -11.07 4.59
CA LYS A 69 5.57 -10.78 5.40
C LYS A 69 5.89 -9.79 6.52
N GLU A 70 7.00 -10.00 7.20
CA GLU A 70 7.38 -9.25 8.39
C GLU A 70 7.67 -7.79 8.05
N GLU A 71 8.42 -7.55 6.97
CA GLU A 71 8.78 -6.22 6.49
C GLU A 71 7.54 -5.46 6.03
N ARG A 72 6.64 -6.14 5.30
CA ARG A 72 5.37 -5.56 4.88
C ARG A 72 4.50 -5.17 6.06
N ASP A 73 4.43 -6.02 7.08
CA ASP A 73 3.62 -5.77 8.27
C ASP A 73 4.22 -4.60 9.08
N GLY A 74 5.56 -4.52 9.20
CA GLY A 74 6.25 -3.38 9.81
C GLY A 74 6.01 -2.05 9.07
N VAL A 75 6.06 -2.04 7.74
CA VAL A 75 5.69 -0.86 6.92
C VAL A 75 4.24 -0.44 7.16
N LYS A 76 3.33 -1.41 7.32
CA LYS A 76 1.92 -1.16 7.57
C LYS A 76 1.70 -0.51 8.93
N GLU A 77 2.38 -0.99 9.97
CA GLU A 77 2.32 -0.41 11.32
C GLU A 77 2.80 1.04 11.32
N LYS A 78 3.97 1.31 10.72
CA LYS A 78 4.49 2.68 10.60
C LYS A 78 3.53 3.61 9.86
N ARG A 79 2.89 3.13 8.79
CA ARG A 79 1.87 3.89 8.03
C ARG A 79 0.61 4.16 8.87
N ASP A 80 0.17 3.18 9.64
CA ASP A 80 -1.03 3.32 10.47
C ASP A 80 -0.76 4.30 11.63
N LEU A 81 0.45 4.30 12.20
CA LEU A 81 0.93 5.34 13.11
C LEU A 81 0.95 6.72 12.43
N ASN A 82 1.50 6.85 11.22
CA ASN A 82 1.49 8.11 10.46
C ASN A 82 0.07 8.69 10.30
N ARG A 83 -0.91 7.81 10.04
CA ARG A 83 -2.31 8.20 9.93
C ARG A 83 -2.87 8.71 11.26
N SER A 84 -2.60 8.01 12.36
CA SER A 84 -3.04 8.42 13.70
C SER A 84 -2.45 9.78 14.08
N LEU A 85 -1.13 9.97 13.89
CA LEU A 85 -0.45 11.23 14.18
C LEU A 85 -1.00 12.40 13.36
N ARG A 86 -1.36 12.18 12.09
CA ARG A 86 -2.02 13.21 11.26
C ARG A 86 -3.40 13.61 11.79
N GLN A 87 -4.15 12.67 12.35
CA GLN A 87 -5.45 12.95 12.95
C GLN A 87 -5.27 13.79 14.23
N GLU A 88 -4.33 13.40 15.09
CA GLU A 88 -3.94 14.19 16.28
C GLU A 88 -3.51 15.60 15.87
N ASN A 89 -2.64 15.73 14.87
CA ASN A 89 -2.18 17.02 14.36
C ASN A 89 -3.34 17.93 13.93
N THR A 90 -4.33 17.35 13.24
CA THR A 90 -5.52 18.07 12.79
C THR A 90 -6.36 18.54 13.97
N ALA A 91 -6.47 17.73 15.03
CA ALA A 91 -7.18 18.11 16.25
C ALA A 91 -6.45 19.25 16.97
N LEU A 92 -5.14 19.12 17.19
CA LEU A 92 -4.31 20.14 17.84
C LEU A 92 -4.35 21.49 17.10
N ARG A 93 -4.30 21.49 15.76
CA ARG A 93 -4.44 22.74 14.98
C ARG A 93 -5.78 23.42 15.18
N LYS A 94 -6.87 22.64 15.27
CA LYS A 94 -8.20 23.19 15.54
C LYS A 94 -8.27 23.76 16.96
N GLU A 95 -7.72 23.05 17.93
CA GLU A 95 -7.64 23.49 19.32
C GLU A 95 -6.85 24.80 19.47
N LEU A 96 -5.64 24.86 18.90
CA LEU A 96 -4.83 26.09 18.88
C LEU A 96 -5.58 27.26 18.25
N THR A 97 -6.23 27.03 17.10
CA THR A 97 -7.02 28.07 16.41
C THR A 97 -8.19 28.56 17.29
N ALA A 98 -8.85 27.65 17.99
CA ALA A 98 -9.94 27.99 18.91
C ALA A 98 -9.42 28.78 20.12
N GLY A 99 -8.28 28.39 20.70
CA GLY A 99 -7.64 29.11 21.80
C GLY A 99 -7.26 30.54 21.41
N ILE A 100 -6.58 30.72 20.27
CA ILE A 100 -6.20 32.05 19.77
C ILE A 100 -7.43 32.92 19.54
N LYS A 101 -8.50 32.34 18.98
CA LYS A 101 -9.76 33.05 18.76
C LYS A 101 -10.41 33.47 20.09
N ALA A 102 -10.42 32.60 21.10
CA ALA A 102 -10.99 32.90 22.41
C ALA A 102 -10.23 34.05 23.10
N GLN A 103 -8.89 34.03 23.08
CA GLN A 103 -8.05 35.12 23.60
C GLN A 103 -8.39 36.47 22.92
N LYS A 104 -8.54 36.45 21.59
CA LYS A 104 -8.94 37.63 20.81
C LYS A 104 -10.33 38.14 21.17
N GLU A 105 -11.31 37.24 21.34
CA GLU A 105 -12.69 37.59 21.73
C GLU A 105 -12.77 38.14 23.17
N ALA A 106 -11.89 37.67 24.06
CA ALA A 106 -11.74 38.19 25.42
C ALA A 106 -10.99 39.55 25.48
N GLY A 107 -10.42 40.01 24.37
CA GLY A 107 -9.64 41.24 24.32
C GLY A 107 -8.27 41.13 25.01
N ILE A 108 -7.77 39.91 25.21
CA ILE A 108 -6.48 39.66 25.83
C ILE A 108 -5.38 39.92 24.79
N ILE A 109 -4.40 40.74 25.19
CA ILE A 109 -3.20 41.02 24.41
C ILE A 109 -2.09 40.16 24.99
N LEU A 110 -1.53 39.26 24.16
CA LEU A 110 -0.38 38.45 24.55
C LEU A 110 0.81 39.36 24.83
N ASP A 111 1.57 39.05 25.86
CA ASP A 111 2.83 39.74 26.14
C ASP A 111 3.86 39.45 25.03
N GLU A 112 4.90 40.30 24.97
CA GLU A 112 5.92 40.24 23.93
C GLU A 112 6.72 38.93 23.95
N GLU A 113 6.96 38.35 25.13
CA GLU A 113 7.68 37.08 25.28
C GLU A 113 6.86 35.92 24.71
N THR A 114 5.58 35.84 25.06
CA THR A 114 4.65 34.83 24.54
C THR A 114 4.48 34.96 23.03
N ALA A 115 4.33 36.17 22.51
CA ALA A 115 4.24 36.42 21.08
C ALA A 115 5.51 35.99 20.33
N ALA A 116 6.70 36.26 20.89
CA ALA A 116 7.97 35.85 20.31
C ALA A 116 8.13 34.32 20.27
N LYS A 117 7.75 33.62 21.35
CA LYS A 117 7.78 32.14 21.40
C LYS A 117 6.84 31.52 20.36
N LEU A 118 5.61 32.05 20.22
CA LEU A 118 4.66 31.59 19.22
C LEU A 118 5.18 31.79 17.79
N ALA A 119 5.86 32.90 17.52
CA ALA A 119 6.49 33.15 16.22
C ALA A 119 7.60 32.12 15.93
N ALA A 120 8.49 31.86 16.90
CA ALA A 120 9.55 30.87 16.76
C ALA A 120 9.00 29.45 16.52
N TYR A 121 8.00 29.02 17.28
CA TYR A 121 7.35 27.73 17.05
C TYR A 121 6.63 27.65 15.70
N SER A 122 6.08 28.76 15.21
CA SER A 122 5.49 28.82 13.88
C SER A 122 6.53 28.63 12.76
N GLU A 123 7.72 29.22 12.90
CA GLU A 123 8.82 29.01 11.96
C GLU A 123 9.31 27.55 11.96
N GLU A 124 9.47 26.96 13.15
CA GLU A 124 9.85 25.54 13.27
C GLU A 124 8.78 24.62 12.67
N LEU A 125 7.50 24.89 12.93
CA LEU A 125 6.37 24.17 12.32
C LEU A 125 6.41 24.23 10.79
N GLN A 126 6.77 25.37 10.21
CA GLN A 126 6.91 25.50 8.76
C GLN A 126 8.06 24.65 8.23
N SER A 127 9.20 24.66 8.92
CA SER A 127 10.37 23.83 8.58
C SER A 127 10.02 22.34 8.58
N VAL A 128 9.47 21.83 9.68
CA VAL A 128 9.10 20.39 9.80
C VAL A 128 7.97 20.01 8.83
N THR A 129 7.07 20.93 8.52
CA THR A 129 6.04 20.69 7.49
C THR A 129 6.65 20.58 6.08
N ALA A 130 7.73 21.32 5.80
CA ALA A 130 8.46 21.21 4.54
C ALA A 130 9.14 19.84 4.40
N GLU A 131 9.71 19.29 5.47
CA GLU A 131 10.27 17.92 5.52
C GLU A 131 9.19 16.86 5.20
N LEU A 132 7.98 17.00 5.75
CA LEU A 132 6.87 16.08 5.41
C LEU A 132 6.41 16.18 3.95
N LYS A 133 6.64 17.34 3.32
CA LYS A 133 6.27 17.62 1.94
C LYS A 133 7.35 17.14 0.97
N SER A 134 8.63 17.16 1.34
CA SER A 134 9.70 16.65 0.50
C SER A 134 9.55 15.15 0.24
N THR A 135 9.10 14.39 1.25
CA THR A 135 8.86 12.93 1.13
C THR A 135 7.53 12.55 0.46
N LYS A 136 6.88 13.51 -0.20
CA LYS A 136 5.53 13.32 -0.76
C LYS A 136 5.62 12.67 -2.15
N GLY A 137 5.42 11.37 -2.18
CA GLY A 137 5.30 10.60 -3.43
C GLY A 137 6.31 9.47 -3.50
N ASP A 138 7.38 9.54 -2.72
CA ASP A 138 8.52 8.63 -2.73
C ASP A 138 8.10 7.17 -2.58
N ILE A 139 7.23 6.87 -1.60
CA ILE A 139 6.70 5.51 -1.40
C ILE A 139 5.94 5.00 -2.64
N LYS A 140 5.23 5.88 -3.34
CA LYS A 140 4.51 5.51 -4.58
C LYS A 140 5.49 5.29 -5.73
N GLU A 141 6.56 6.07 -5.79
CA GLU A 141 7.63 5.94 -6.77
C GLU A 141 8.39 4.62 -6.59
N ILE A 142 8.85 4.32 -5.36
CA ILE A 142 9.48 3.03 -5.01
C ILE A 142 8.56 1.86 -5.39
N ALA A 143 7.28 1.92 -5.04
CA ALA A 143 6.33 0.87 -5.39
C ALA A 143 6.13 0.72 -6.92
N ALA A 144 6.27 1.80 -7.69
CA ALA A 144 6.18 1.76 -9.14
C ALA A 144 7.43 1.16 -9.78
N GLU A 145 8.62 1.54 -9.29
CA GLU A 145 9.90 1.02 -9.76
C GLU A 145 10.08 -0.47 -9.50
N LYS A 146 9.58 -0.97 -8.35
CA LYS A 146 9.75 -2.37 -7.92
C LYS A 146 8.67 -3.32 -8.46
N LYS A 147 7.85 -2.86 -9.40
CA LYS A 147 6.76 -3.66 -9.98
C LYS A 147 7.27 -4.92 -10.70
N GLU A 148 8.40 -4.83 -11.40
CA GLU A 148 8.97 -5.99 -12.10
C GLU A 148 9.63 -6.98 -11.14
N ALA A 149 10.30 -6.50 -10.09
CA ALA A 149 10.82 -7.34 -9.00
C ALA A 149 9.71 -8.19 -8.35
N LEU A 150 8.54 -7.58 -8.09
CA LEU A 150 7.38 -8.30 -7.57
C LEU A 150 6.89 -9.40 -8.51
N LYS A 151 6.91 -9.18 -9.83
CA LYS A 151 6.51 -10.21 -10.82
C LYS A 151 7.54 -11.32 -10.93
N ALA A 152 8.82 -10.98 -10.78
CA ALA A 152 9.94 -11.90 -10.80
C ALA A 152 10.07 -12.71 -9.50
N LEU A 153 9.29 -12.39 -8.46
CA LEU A 153 9.43 -12.94 -7.10
C LEU A 153 10.85 -12.71 -6.54
N ASP A 154 11.45 -11.57 -6.89
CA ASP A 154 12.78 -11.18 -6.42
C ASP A 154 12.68 -10.72 -4.96
N TYR A 155 13.07 -11.61 -4.04
CA TYR A 155 12.99 -11.38 -2.61
C TYR A 155 13.90 -10.23 -2.17
N GLU A 156 15.17 -10.25 -2.58
CA GLU A 156 16.15 -9.25 -2.17
C GLU A 156 15.74 -7.85 -2.61
N ALA A 157 15.24 -7.71 -3.85
CA ALA A 157 14.77 -6.43 -4.34
C ALA A 157 13.53 -5.91 -3.60
N MET A 158 12.65 -6.81 -3.15
CA MET A 158 11.45 -6.43 -2.39
C MET A 158 11.76 -6.14 -0.91
N GLU A 159 12.66 -6.89 -0.29
CA GLU A 159 13.17 -6.63 1.05
C GLU A 159 13.81 -5.24 1.11
N ALA A 160 14.70 -4.91 0.17
CA ALA A 160 15.30 -3.58 0.06
C ALA A 160 14.23 -2.49 -0.11
N ALA A 161 13.21 -2.73 -0.95
CA ALA A 161 12.11 -1.79 -1.16
C ALA A 161 11.28 -1.55 0.12
N PHE A 162 10.99 -2.61 0.88
CA PHE A 162 10.27 -2.47 2.14
C PHE A 162 11.11 -1.76 3.21
N ALA A 163 12.41 -2.02 3.28
CA ALA A 163 13.32 -1.31 4.17
C ALA A 163 13.33 0.20 3.86
N GLU A 164 13.45 0.57 2.59
CA GLU A 164 13.43 1.97 2.14
C GLU A 164 12.09 2.66 2.45
N ILE A 165 10.96 2.01 2.13
CA ILE A 165 9.63 2.51 2.48
C ILE A 165 9.48 2.64 4.00
N GLY A 166 10.03 1.68 4.75
CA GLY A 166 10.05 1.68 6.20
C GLY A 166 10.74 2.91 6.76
N SER A 167 11.94 3.22 6.27
CA SER A 167 12.71 4.41 6.64
C SER A 167 11.93 5.69 6.36
N ILE A 168 11.35 5.82 5.16
CA ILE A 168 10.55 7.01 4.81
C ILE A 168 9.35 7.17 5.75
N GLN A 169 8.67 6.08 6.12
CA GLN A 169 7.54 6.17 7.06
C GLN A 169 8.00 6.56 8.47
N GLU A 170 9.19 6.14 8.88
CA GLU A 170 9.79 6.48 10.18
C GLU A 170 10.11 7.97 10.24
N ASP A 171 10.84 8.50 9.26
CA ASP A 171 11.13 9.94 9.15
C ASP A 171 9.84 10.78 9.17
N ARG A 172 8.80 10.29 8.49
CA ARG A 172 7.50 10.96 8.47
C ARG A 172 6.76 10.86 9.80
N ASN A 173 6.97 9.81 10.58
CA ASN A 173 6.40 9.70 11.93
C ASN A 173 7.10 10.66 12.88
N ASP A 174 8.43 10.74 12.83
CA ASP A 174 9.22 11.65 13.65
C ASP A 174 8.86 13.11 13.38
N ALA A 175 8.75 13.49 12.11
CA ALA A 175 8.30 14.82 11.74
C ALA A 175 6.88 15.11 12.27
N LEU A 176 5.93 14.18 12.17
CA LEU A 176 4.59 14.38 12.73
C LEU A 176 4.58 14.48 14.26
N ILE A 177 5.39 13.68 14.96
CA ILE A 177 5.55 13.76 16.42
C ILE A 177 6.08 15.14 16.82
N ARG A 178 7.10 15.64 16.11
CA ARG A 178 7.64 16.99 16.32
C ARG A 178 6.58 18.07 16.11
N ILE A 179 5.78 17.99 15.04
CA ILE A 179 4.67 18.94 14.81
C ILE A 179 3.63 18.84 15.94
N ASN A 180 3.29 17.64 16.42
CA ASN A 180 2.37 17.49 17.55
C ASN A 180 2.94 18.11 18.84
N SER A 181 4.24 17.94 19.11
CA SER A 181 4.91 18.57 20.25
C SER A 181 4.84 20.10 20.15
N LEU A 182 5.23 20.67 19.00
CA LEU A 182 5.18 22.13 18.78
C LEU A 182 3.77 22.70 18.95
N LEU A 183 2.75 22.01 18.42
CA LEU A 183 1.37 22.46 18.59
C LEU A 183 0.92 22.42 20.05
N LYS A 184 1.35 21.43 20.84
CA LYS A 184 1.04 21.35 22.27
C LYS A 184 1.68 22.50 23.05
N GLU A 185 2.95 22.82 22.77
CA GLU A 185 3.64 23.98 23.36
C GLU A 185 2.92 25.29 23.01
N MET A 186 2.53 25.47 21.74
CA MET A 186 1.77 26.65 21.32
C MET A 186 0.38 26.72 21.99
N ILE A 187 -0.30 25.59 22.19
CA ILE A 187 -1.59 25.54 22.88
C ILE A 187 -1.42 25.98 24.34
N ALA A 188 -0.39 25.47 25.03
CA ALA A 188 -0.10 25.84 26.41
C ALA A 188 0.10 27.36 26.55
N LEU A 189 0.92 27.97 25.68
CA LEU A 189 1.17 29.41 25.69
C LEU A 189 -0.09 30.28 25.47
N VAL A 190 -1.11 29.76 24.79
CA VAL A 190 -2.34 30.49 24.49
C VAL A 190 -3.42 30.24 25.54
N GLN A 191 -3.23 29.25 26.42
CA GLN A 191 -4.16 28.90 27.49
C GLN A 191 -3.70 29.39 28.87
N GLU A 192 -2.45 29.86 29.00
CA GLU A 192 -1.96 30.67 30.12
C GLU A 192 -2.67 32.03 30.19
#